data_AF-A0A7X9E4J6-F1
#
_entry.id   AF-A0A7X9E4J6-F1
#
_cell.length_a   1.000
_cell.length_b   1.000
_cell.length_c   1.000
_cell.angle_alpha   90.00
_cell.angle_beta   90.00
_cell.angle_gamma   90.00
#
_symmetry.space_group_name_H-M   'P 1'
#
loop_
_entity.id
_entity.type
_entity.pdbx_description
1 polymer ?
#
loop_
_entity_poly.entity_id
_entity_poly.type
_entity_poly.pdbx_seq_one_letter_code
_entity_poly.pdbx_strand_id
1 'polypeptide(L)'
;MPRMFPPKEEKPTSFDVKEERYFAESLLSQRTNFFIIFFVVLVVLAIVASNFSHYYLVIVLSVGTIICWGLTLTILKLSLRIRYIDR
;
A
#
# COMPACT_ATOMS: atom_id res chain seq x y z
N MET A 1 14.46 -10.94 -48.04
CA MET A 1 13.80 -10.92 -46.71
C MET A 1 14.22 -9.64 -46.00
N PRO A 2 13.29 -8.74 -45.65
CA PRO A 2 13.62 -7.55 -44.87
C PRO A 2 14.04 -7.99 -43.46
N ARG A 3 15.20 -7.50 -42.99
CA ARG A 3 15.66 -7.75 -41.62
C ARG A 3 14.77 -6.96 -40.68
N MET A 4 13.91 -7.65 -39.93
CA MET A 4 13.19 -7.08 -38.79
C MET A 4 14.26 -6.78 -37.74
N PHE A 5 14.71 -5.53 -37.67
CA PHE A 5 15.55 -5.09 -36.57
C PHE A 5 14.70 -5.17 -35.29
N PRO A 6 15.20 -5.78 -34.20
CA PRO A 6 14.48 -5.73 -32.93
C PRO A 6 14.30 -4.25 -32.54
N PRO A 7 13.14 -3.87 -31.98
CA PRO A 7 12.94 -2.51 -31.49
C PRO A 7 14.08 -2.19 -30.53
N LYS A 8 14.77 -1.08 -30.78
CA LYS A 8 15.81 -0.57 -29.88
C LYS A 8 15.19 -0.44 -28.49
N GLU A 9 15.79 -1.07 -27.48
CA GLU A 9 15.45 -0.81 -26.09
C GLU A 9 15.64 0.70 -25.85
N GLU A 10 14.52 1.41 -25.89
CA GLU A 10 14.46 2.84 -25.63
C GLU A 10 14.77 3.01 -24.15
N LYS A 11 15.97 3.53 -23.86
CA LYS A 11 16.38 3.91 -22.51
C LYS A 11 15.26 4.79 -21.93
N PRO A 12 14.74 4.51 -20.72
CA PRO A 12 13.61 5.24 -20.18
C PRO A 12 13.93 6.73 -20.17
N THR A 13 13.17 7.47 -20.97
CA THR A 13 13.30 8.92 -21.08
C THR A 13 12.94 9.51 -19.72
N SER A 14 13.64 10.55 -19.26
CA SER A 14 13.41 11.15 -17.93
C SER A 14 11.97 11.63 -17.67
N PHE A 15 11.15 11.77 -18.71
CA PHE A 15 9.71 12.02 -18.64
C PHE A 15 8.90 10.78 -18.18
N ASP A 16 9.21 9.60 -18.70
CA ASP A 16 8.54 8.34 -18.38
C ASP A 16 8.73 7.97 -16.90
N VAL A 17 9.95 8.20 -16.39
CA VAL A 17 10.31 7.98 -14.98
C VAL A 17 9.50 8.87 -14.03
N LYS A 18 9.17 10.10 -14.44
CA LYS A 18 8.33 11.01 -13.63
C LYS A 18 6.89 10.52 -13.57
N GLU A 19 6.36 10.02 -14.69
CA GLU A 19 4.98 9.53 -14.78
C GLU A 19 4.77 8.26 -13.96
N GLU A 20 5.71 7.31 -14.04
CA GLU A 20 5.71 6.10 -13.20
C GLU A 20 5.76 6.44 -11.70
N ARG A 21 6.50 7.49 -11.33
CA ARG A 21 6.59 7.97 -9.93
C ARG A 21 5.26 8.54 -9.45
N TYR A 22 4.63 9.42 -10.22
CA TYR A 22 3.32 9.99 -9.86
C TYR A 22 2.25 8.91 -9.71
N PHE A 23 2.27 7.90 -10.59
CA PHE A 23 1.36 6.77 -10.48
C PHE A 23 1.61 5.95 -9.21
N ALA A 24 2.87 5.67 -8.89
CA ALA A 24 3.24 4.94 -7.68
C ALA A 24 2.89 5.72 -6.39
N GLU A 25 3.09 7.04 -6.35
CA GLU A 25 2.71 7.89 -5.23
C GLU A 25 1.19 7.96 -5.05
N SER A 26 0.43 8.05 -6.15
CA SER A 26 -1.04 8.04 -6.10
C SER A 26 -1.58 6.72 -5.54
N LEU A 27 -1.02 5.58 -5.97
CA LEU A 27 -1.38 4.26 -5.42
C LEU A 27 -0.99 4.11 -3.94
N LEU A 28 0.15 4.67 -3.54
CA LEU A 28 0.58 4.66 -2.15
C LEU A 28 -0.34 5.51 -1.27
N SER A 29 -0.71 6.69 -1.74
CA SER A 29 -1.67 7.58 -1.08
C SER A 29 -3.03 6.90 -0.92
N GLN A 30 -3.55 6.24 -1.98
CA GLN A 30 -4.80 5.49 -1.92
C GLN A 30 -4.78 4.37 -0.87
N ARG A 31 -3.70 3.55 -0.86
CA ARG A 31 -3.55 2.46 0.13
C ARG A 31 -3.40 2.98 1.56
N THR A 32 -2.71 4.10 1.73
CA THR A 32 -2.52 4.74 3.04
C THR A 32 -3.83 5.33 3.56
N ASN A 33 -4.60 5.99 2.70
CA ASN A 33 -5.94 6.49 3.06
C ASN A 33 -6.87 5.34 3.45
N PHE A 34 -6.87 4.24 2.69
CA PHE A 34 -7.63 3.04 3.06
C PHE A 34 -7.20 2.48 4.41
N PHE A 35 -5.90 2.41 4.67
CA PHE A 35 -5.37 1.97 5.97
C PHE A 35 -5.86 2.86 7.13
N ILE A 36 -5.82 4.19 6.97
CA ILE A 36 -6.29 5.13 7.99
C ILE A 36 -7.78 4.95 8.25
N ILE A 37 -8.60 4.87 7.20
CA ILE A 37 -10.05 4.67 7.33
C ILE A 37 -10.33 3.34 8.03
N PHE A 38 -9.67 2.26 7.60
CA PHE A 38 -9.82 0.96 8.22
C PHE A 38 -9.42 0.97 9.69
N PHE A 39 -8.30 1.63 10.03
CA PHE A 39 -7.84 1.77 11.40
C PHE A 39 -8.85 2.52 12.28
N VAL A 40 -9.42 3.61 11.78
CA VAL A 40 -10.48 4.35 12.49
C VAL A 40 -11.70 3.47 12.74
N VAL A 41 -12.16 2.74 11.72
CA VAL A 41 -13.30 1.80 11.86
C VAL A 41 -13.00 0.72 12.91
N LEU A 42 -11.79 0.17 12.91
CA LEU A 42 -11.34 -0.85 13.85
C LEU A 42 -11.32 -0.30 15.28
N VAL A 43 -10.82 0.92 15.50
CA VAL A 43 -10.84 1.58 16.82
C VAL A 43 -12.27 1.81 17.30
N VAL A 44 -13.16 2.28 16.44
CA VAL A 44 -14.59 2.44 16.78
C VAL A 44 -15.21 1.08 17.14
N LEU A 45 -14.93 0.03 16.37
CA LEU A 45 -15.38 -1.33 16.68
C LEU A 45 -14.84 -1.82 18.03
N ALA A 46 -13.57 -1.52 18.34
CA ALA A 46 -12.96 -1.92 19.60
C ALA A 46 -13.60 -1.21 20.80
N ILE A 47 -13.94 0.08 20.66
CA ILE A 47 -14.69 0.84 21.69
C ILE A 47 -16.09 0.25 21.87
N VAL A 48 -16.79 -0.08 20.78
CA VAL A 48 -18.12 -0.71 20.89
C VAL A 48 -18.00 -2.09 21.54
N ALA A 49 -17.03 -2.91 21.12
CA ALA A 49 -16.80 -4.25 21.67
C ALA A 49 -16.39 -4.23 23.15
N SER A 50 -15.68 -3.18 23.60
CA SER A 50 -15.31 -3.00 25.01
C SER A 50 -16.52 -2.88 25.92
N ASN A 51 -17.66 -2.39 25.40
CA ASN A 51 -18.89 -2.23 26.17
C ASN A 51 -19.65 -3.56 26.36
N PHE A 52 -19.39 -4.58 25.54
CA PHE A 52 -20.11 -5.85 25.62
C PHE A 52 -19.38 -6.91 26.46
N SER A 53 -18.14 -7.23 26.13
CA SER A 53 -17.33 -8.18 26.90
C SER A 53 -15.86 -8.14 26.48
N HIS A 54 -14.97 -8.41 27.44
CA HIS A 54 -13.52 -8.49 27.20
C HIS A 54 -13.14 -9.51 26.12
N TYR A 55 -13.91 -10.59 25.94
CA TYR A 55 -13.63 -11.57 24.87
C TYR A 55 -13.78 -10.98 23.47
N TYR A 56 -14.82 -10.18 23.21
CA TYR A 56 -15.02 -9.55 21.91
C TYR A 56 -13.95 -8.50 21.62
N LEU A 57 -13.53 -7.75 22.64
CA LEU A 57 -12.44 -6.78 22.52
C LEU A 57 -11.13 -7.44 22.09
N VAL A 58 -10.76 -8.57 22.70
CA VAL A 58 -9.52 -9.29 22.36
C VAL A 58 -9.57 -9.84 20.93
N ILE A 59 -10.72 -10.35 20.49
CA ILE A 59 -10.90 -10.83 19.10
C ILE A 59 -10.77 -9.68 18.10
N VAL A 60 -11.46 -8.56 18.34
CA VAL A 60 -11.41 -7.39 17.44
C VAL A 60 -9.99 -6.81 17.37
N LEU A 61 -9.29 -6.72 18.50
CA LEU A 61 -7.92 -6.21 18.53
C LEU A 61 -6.91 -7.16 17.86
N SER A 62 -7.01 -8.47 18.10
CA SER A 62 -6.09 -9.46 17.51
C SER A 62 -6.27 -9.58 15.99
N VAL A 63 -7.51 -9.70 15.52
CA VAL A 63 -7.81 -9.73 14.08
C VAL A 63 -7.43 -8.40 13.44
N GLY A 64 -7.75 -7.30 14.10
CA GLY A 64 -7.43 -5.96 13.62
C GLY A 64 -5.94 -5.68 13.50
N THR A 65 -5.14 -6.13 14.48
CA THR A 65 -3.67 -5.98 14.45
C THR A 65 -3.03 -6.82 13.35
N ILE A 66 -3.51 -8.04 13.09
CA ILE A 66 -3.02 -8.88 11.98
C ILE A 66 -3.26 -8.18 10.64
N ILE A 67 -4.47 -7.63 10.42
CA ILE A 67 -4.79 -6.93 9.17
C ILE A 67 -3.98 -5.65 9.04
N CYS A 68 -3.82 -4.87 10.12
CA CYS A 68 -2.97 -3.70 10.13
C CYS A 68 -1.53 -4.04 9.76
N TRP A 69 -0.97 -5.12 10.32
CA TRP A 69 0.39 -5.56 10.02
C TRP A 69 0.58 -5.90 8.53
N GLY A 70 -0.39 -6.60 7.93
CA GLY A 70 -0.39 -6.91 6.49
C GLY A 70 -0.45 -5.66 5.61
N LEU A 71 -1.29 -4.69 5.98
CA LEU A 71 -1.39 -3.41 5.27
C LEU A 71 -0.12 -2.57 5.43
N THR A 72 0.48 -2.53 6.63
CA THR A 72 1.76 -1.84 6.85
C THR A 72 2.88 -2.47 6.02
N LEU A 73 2.96 -3.80 5.94
CA LEU A 73 3.94 -4.49 5.09
C LEU A 73 3.76 -4.18 3.59
N THR A 74 2.52 -4.12 3.11
CA THR A 74 2.25 -3.80 1.70
C THR A 74 2.58 -2.34 1.37
N ILE A 75 2.32 -1.40 2.29
CA ILE A 75 2.74 0.01 2.16
C ILE A 75 4.28 0.11 2.21
N LEU A 76 4.94 -0.61 3.12
CA LEU A 76 6.40 -0.61 3.26
C LEU A 76 7.07 -1.19 2.00
N LYS A 77 6.57 -2.29 1.45
CA LYS A 77 7.09 -2.87 0.20
C LYS A 77 6.97 -1.89 -0.96
N LEU A 78 5.85 -1.19 -1.06
CA LEU A 78 5.63 -0.20 -2.12
C LEU A 78 6.53 1.03 -1.94
N SER A 79 6.69 1.50 -0.69
CA SER A 79 7.60 2.60 -0.33
C SER A 79 9.06 2.26 -0.66
N LEU A 80 9.50 1.03 -0.35
CA LEU A 80 10.84 0.56 -0.67
C LEU A 80 11.05 0.47 -2.19
N ARG A 81 10.04 0.03 -2.95
CA ARG A 81 10.11 0.00 -4.42
C ARG A 81 10.26 1.40 -5.01
N ILE A 82 9.50 2.38 -4.51
CA ILE A 82 9.63 3.78 -4.93
C ILE A 82 11.01 4.34 -4.58
N ARG A 83 11.53 4.05 -3.38
CA ARG A 83 12.87 4.48 -2.96
C ARG A 83 13.99 3.83 -3.79
N TYR A 84 13.79 2.60 -4.28
CA TYR A 84 14.74 1.94 -5.18
C TYR A 84 14.77 2.59 -6.57
N ILE A 85 13.62 3.08 -7.07
CA ILE A 85 13.53 3.81 -8.34
C ILE A 85 14.20 5.20 -8.25
N ASP A 86 14.26 5.78 -7.06
CA ASP A 86 14.88 7.10 -6.80
C ASP A 86 16.42 7.05 -6.72
N ARG A 87 17.04 5.85 -6.77
CA ARG A 87 18.48 5.64 -6.63
C ARG A 87 19.13 5.18 -7.94
#